data_AF-A0A4V3H0R6-F1
#
_entry.id   AF-A0A4V3H0R6-F1
#
_cell.length_a   1.000
_cell.length_b   1.000
_cell.length_c   1.000
_cell.angle_alpha   90.00
_cell.angle_beta   90.00
_cell.angle_gamma   90.00
#
_symmetry.space_group_name_H-M   'P 1'
#
loop_
_entity.id
_entity.type
_entity.pdbx_description
1 polymer ?
#
loop_
_entity_poly.entity_id
_entity_poly.type
_entity_poly.pdbx_seq_one_letter_code
_entity_poly.pdbx_strand_id
1 'polypeptide(L)'
;MSIQAMNWALGKETGSPSAKVVLLTLANYANQNGAAFPSHEQLAEETEQSTDTVARRLRELAKLGLIYQTYRYSSNANGGRRSNEYVVLHDDRARGYARDLGWEELSDGDEEQFVREAGEQAERAAEAETAYAANCGLTPDEVNPQIEGRLTRNGAGYSKEDSNLEPKPIPPLPPKGGMGERASRFDEFKKVWPFDLVDLVEPARRLFLRLCDEDQALAVKWAPSYVEACKAQTRKRMTAANWLRGKGWQAFNAKPDTAAVATVFIREGSPQWLAWERWHREAKDVRMPGGKLFAVDMKIGRGRYEKSEWPPPKPKDGDAA
;
A
#
# COMPACT_ATOMS: atom_id res chain seq x y z
N MET A 1 -19.43 21.49 -13.44
CA MET A 1 -19.42 20.60 -14.61
C MET A 1 -19.23 21.40 -15.87
N SER A 2 -18.04 21.31 -16.46
CA SER A 2 -17.70 21.91 -17.76
C SER A 2 -17.48 20.79 -18.79
N ILE A 3 -18.40 20.63 -19.73
CA ILE A 3 -18.29 19.63 -20.81
C ILE A 3 -17.05 19.92 -21.67
N GLN A 4 -16.71 21.20 -21.87
CA GLN A 4 -15.54 21.62 -22.64
C GLN A 4 -14.23 21.21 -21.97
N ALA A 5 -14.11 21.42 -20.65
CA ALA A 5 -12.93 21.02 -19.89
C ALA A 5 -12.72 19.49 -19.93
N MET A 6 -13.82 18.72 -19.82
CA MET A 6 -13.77 17.25 -19.87
C MET A 6 -13.30 16.73 -21.23
N ASN A 7 -13.84 17.26 -22.32
CA ASN A 7 -13.45 16.87 -23.67
C ASN A 7 -11.98 17.22 -23.95
N TRP A 8 -11.53 18.38 -23.49
CA TRP A 8 -10.12 18.76 -23.56
C TRP A 8 -9.24 17.77 -22.78
N ALA A 9 -9.62 17.43 -21.54
CA ALA A 9 -8.86 16.51 -20.69
C ALA A 9 -8.76 15.10 -21.29
N LEU A 10 -9.81 14.60 -21.97
CA LEU A 10 -9.79 13.33 -22.69
C LEU A 10 -8.71 13.29 -23.79
N GLY A 11 -8.40 14.42 -24.43
CA GLY A 11 -7.38 14.52 -25.47
C GLY A 11 -5.93 14.66 -24.97
N LYS A 12 -5.70 14.77 -23.65
CA LYS A 12 -4.35 15.04 -23.09
C LYS A 12 -3.57 13.79 -22.70
N GLU A 13 -2.28 13.76 -22.99
CA GLU A 13 -1.38 12.72 -22.50
C GLU A 13 -0.85 13.12 -21.12
N THR A 14 -1.11 12.29 -20.11
CA THR A 14 -0.76 12.58 -18.71
C THR A 14 0.34 11.67 -18.17
N GLY A 15 0.95 10.84 -19.02
CA GLY A 15 1.97 9.85 -18.66
C GLY A 15 1.48 8.66 -17.81
N SER A 16 0.33 8.77 -17.13
CA SER A 16 -0.26 7.65 -16.38
C SER A 16 -1.79 7.69 -16.35
N PRO A 17 -2.48 6.53 -16.29
CA PRO A 17 -3.92 6.45 -16.10
C PRO A 17 -4.39 7.10 -14.78
N SER A 18 -3.59 6.95 -13.73
CA SER A 18 -3.87 7.56 -12.42
C SER A 18 -3.87 9.10 -12.49
N ALA A 19 -2.92 9.72 -13.19
CA ALA A 19 -2.94 11.16 -13.46
C ALA A 19 -4.12 11.57 -14.37
N LYS A 20 -4.44 10.74 -15.38
CA LYS A 20 -5.55 10.98 -16.32
C LYS A 20 -6.89 11.10 -15.61
N VAL A 21 -7.17 10.18 -14.69
CA VAL A 21 -8.43 10.18 -13.92
C VAL A 21 -8.50 11.41 -13.00
N VAL A 22 -7.40 11.80 -12.35
CA VAL A 22 -7.36 13.03 -11.54
C VAL A 22 -7.65 14.27 -12.38
N LEU A 23 -7.07 14.38 -13.59
CA LEU A 23 -7.34 15.48 -14.50
C LEU A 23 -8.81 15.54 -14.94
N LEU A 24 -9.39 14.37 -15.27
CA LEU A 24 -10.81 14.27 -15.62
C LEU A 24 -11.70 14.70 -14.47
N THR A 25 -11.42 14.26 -13.24
CA THR A 25 -12.18 14.69 -12.06
C THR A 25 -12.09 16.20 -11.86
N LEU A 26 -10.91 16.81 -11.98
CA LEU A 26 -10.76 18.26 -11.91
C LEU A 26 -11.55 19.00 -13.01
N ALA A 27 -11.50 18.49 -14.25
CA ALA A 27 -12.27 19.04 -15.37
C ALA A 27 -13.79 18.93 -15.15
N ASN A 28 -14.25 17.89 -14.47
CA ASN A 28 -15.65 17.76 -14.07
C ASN A 28 -16.06 18.84 -13.06
N TYR A 29 -15.16 19.18 -12.13
CA TYR A 29 -15.37 20.24 -11.15
C TYR A 29 -15.17 21.66 -11.71
N ALA A 30 -14.49 21.80 -12.85
CA ALA A 30 -14.16 23.10 -13.44
C ALA A 30 -15.41 23.95 -13.68
N ASN A 31 -15.33 25.21 -13.24
CA ASN A 31 -16.28 26.26 -13.54
C ASN A 31 -15.93 26.97 -14.87
N GLN A 32 -16.59 28.09 -15.17
CA GLN A 32 -16.39 28.84 -16.43
C GLN A 32 -14.99 29.44 -16.59
N ASN A 33 -14.22 29.56 -15.51
CA ASN A 33 -12.84 30.05 -15.53
C ASN A 33 -11.84 28.89 -15.41
N GLY A 34 -12.29 27.63 -15.58
CA GLY A 34 -11.47 26.44 -15.37
C GLY A 34 -11.18 26.12 -13.90
N ALA A 35 -11.70 26.89 -12.94
CA ALA A 35 -11.39 26.73 -11.53
C ALA A 35 -12.21 25.61 -10.86
N ALA A 36 -11.54 24.81 -10.04
CA ALA A 36 -12.06 23.68 -9.29
C ALA A 36 -11.55 23.73 -7.84
N PHE A 37 -12.41 23.39 -6.87
CA PHE A 37 -12.12 23.47 -5.43
C PHE A 37 -12.27 22.15 -4.65
N PRO A 38 -11.98 20.96 -5.22
CA PRO A 38 -12.09 19.73 -4.45
C PRO A 38 -10.97 19.61 -3.40
N SER A 39 -11.27 18.97 -2.27
CA SER A 39 -10.24 18.60 -1.31
C SER A 39 -9.40 17.42 -1.84
N HIS A 40 -8.20 17.21 -1.26
CA HIS A 40 -7.41 16.01 -1.58
C HIS A 40 -8.16 14.72 -1.21
N GLU A 41 -8.98 14.75 -0.15
CA GLU A 41 -9.77 13.59 0.28
C GLU A 41 -10.88 13.27 -0.72
N GLN A 42 -11.58 14.29 -1.24
CA GLN A 42 -12.60 14.12 -2.28
C GLN A 42 -11.99 13.56 -3.57
N LEU A 43 -10.85 14.11 -4.01
CA LEU A 43 -10.13 13.58 -5.16
C LEU A 43 -9.67 12.14 -4.92
N ALA A 44 -9.18 11.82 -3.72
CA ALA A 44 -8.75 10.47 -3.38
C ALA A 44 -9.91 9.46 -3.44
N GLU A 45 -11.06 9.82 -2.87
CA GLU A 45 -12.27 8.99 -2.89
C GLU A 45 -12.77 8.76 -4.32
N GLU A 46 -12.98 9.82 -5.10
CA GLU A 46 -13.55 9.72 -6.45
C GLU A 46 -12.62 9.07 -7.47
N THR A 47 -11.31 9.22 -7.28
CA THR A 47 -10.31 8.63 -8.18
C THR A 47 -9.81 7.27 -7.71
N GLU A 48 -10.34 6.76 -6.59
CA GLU A 48 -9.95 5.50 -5.93
C GLU A 48 -8.44 5.42 -5.64
N GLN A 49 -7.85 6.54 -5.20
CA GLN A 49 -6.41 6.68 -4.95
C GLN A 49 -6.13 7.10 -3.51
N SER A 50 -4.90 6.89 -3.04
CA SER A 50 -4.47 7.49 -1.77
C SER A 50 -4.29 9.00 -1.92
N THR A 51 -4.48 9.74 -0.82
CA THR A 51 -4.24 11.20 -0.79
C THR A 51 -2.80 11.57 -1.17
N ASP A 52 -1.83 10.73 -0.83
CA ASP A 52 -0.42 10.87 -1.26
C ASP A 52 -0.27 10.71 -2.78
N THR A 53 -0.93 9.71 -3.37
CA THR A 53 -0.92 9.50 -4.82
C THR A 53 -1.57 10.70 -5.53
N VAL A 54 -2.71 11.17 -5.06
CA VAL A 54 -3.36 12.38 -5.59
C VAL A 54 -2.43 13.59 -5.51
N ALA A 55 -1.80 13.84 -4.36
CA ALA A 55 -0.85 14.94 -4.19
C ALA A 55 0.35 14.84 -5.14
N ARG A 56 0.81 13.62 -5.44
CA ARG A 56 1.83 13.37 -6.47
C ARG A 56 1.31 13.67 -7.87
N ARG A 57 0.13 13.16 -8.23
CA ARG A 57 -0.47 13.38 -9.56
C ARG A 57 -0.80 14.84 -9.83
N LEU A 58 -1.26 15.58 -8.83
CA LEU A 58 -1.49 17.03 -8.95
C LEU A 58 -0.20 17.78 -9.30
N ARG A 59 0.93 17.41 -8.67
CA ARG A 59 2.24 17.99 -9.01
C ARG A 59 2.69 17.62 -10.43
N GLU A 60 2.49 16.38 -10.85
CA GLU A 60 2.79 15.94 -12.23
C GLU A 60 1.93 16.70 -13.26
N LEU A 61 0.64 16.84 -13.02
CA LEU A 61 -0.28 17.59 -13.89
C LEU A 61 0.05 19.08 -13.93
N ALA A 62 0.51 19.66 -12.82
CA ALA A 62 0.96 21.05 -12.78
C ALA A 62 2.26 21.24 -13.59
N LYS A 63 3.20 20.29 -13.46
CA LYS A 63 4.43 20.27 -14.27
C LYS A 63 4.15 20.10 -15.76
N LEU A 64 3.13 19.32 -16.12
CA LEU A 64 2.66 19.17 -17.50
C LEU A 64 2.00 20.45 -18.08
N GLY A 65 1.83 21.51 -17.28
CA GLY A 65 1.09 22.70 -17.71
C GLY A 65 -0.39 22.43 -17.99
N LEU A 66 -0.95 21.33 -17.45
CA LEU A 66 -2.37 20.98 -17.63
C LEU A 66 -3.25 21.61 -16.56
N ILE A 67 -2.69 21.84 -15.37
CA ILE A 67 -3.36 22.55 -14.28
C ILE A 67 -2.42 23.58 -13.66
N TYR A 68 -3.01 24.56 -13.00
CA TYR A 68 -2.31 25.44 -12.06
C TYR A 68 -2.87 25.22 -10.66
N GLN A 69 -2.01 25.00 -9.66
CA GLN A 69 -2.40 24.83 -8.26
C GLN A 69 -2.05 26.10 -7.49
N THR A 70 -3.05 26.71 -6.84
CA THR A 70 -2.85 27.87 -5.96
C THR A 70 -3.41 27.63 -4.56
N TYR A 71 -2.84 28.32 -3.58
CA TYR A 71 -3.26 28.27 -2.18
C TYR A 71 -4.01 29.56 -1.84
N ARG A 72 -5.31 29.44 -1.52
CA ARG A 72 -6.06 30.57 -0.97
C ARG A 72 -5.70 30.77 0.51
N TYR A 73 -4.97 31.83 0.82
CA TYR A 73 -4.92 32.35 2.17
C TYR A 73 -6.19 33.15 2.46
N SER A 74 -6.92 32.80 3.52
CA SER A 74 -8.08 33.58 3.94
C SER A 74 -7.59 34.92 4.50
N SER A 75 -8.12 36.04 4.02
CA SER A 75 -7.87 37.39 4.55
C SER A 75 -8.60 37.68 5.87
N ASN A 76 -9.32 36.71 6.44
CA ASN A 76 -10.00 36.88 7.73
C ASN A 76 -9.02 36.67 8.90
N ALA A 77 -9.14 37.51 9.93
CA ALA A 77 -8.31 37.55 11.15
C ALA A 77 -8.17 36.20 11.92
N ASN A 78 -8.90 35.15 11.54
CA ASN A 78 -8.86 33.82 12.15
C ASN A 78 -8.07 32.76 11.35
N GLY A 79 -7.29 33.12 10.34
CA GLY A 79 -6.18 32.29 9.82
C GLY A 79 -6.53 30.86 9.36
N GLY A 80 -7.81 30.57 9.06
CA GLY A 80 -8.24 29.26 8.60
C GLY A 80 -7.72 28.96 7.20
N ARG A 81 -7.07 27.79 7.04
CA ARG A 81 -6.62 27.26 5.75
C ARG A 81 -7.86 27.04 4.86
N ARG A 82 -7.98 27.76 3.74
CA ARG A 82 -9.05 27.46 2.76
C ARG A 82 -8.62 26.31 1.87
N SER A 83 -9.61 25.65 1.27
CA SER A 83 -9.47 24.59 0.29
C SER A 83 -8.51 25.00 -0.84
N ASN A 84 -7.76 24.03 -1.36
CA ASN A 84 -6.90 24.23 -2.52
C ASN A 84 -7.74 24.65 -3.74
N GLU A 85 -7.21 25.56 -4.56
CA GLU A 85 -7.82 25.95 -5.83
C GLU A 85 -6.95 25.44 -6.97
N TYR A 86 -7.60 24.76 -7.92
CA TYR A 86 -6.96 24.22 -9.12
C TYR A 86 -7.60 24.86 -10.34
N VAL A 87 -6.79 25.36 -11.27
CA VAL A 87 -7.26 25.87 -12.55
C VAL A 87 -6.89 24.88 -13.64
N VAL A 88 -7.88 24.33 -14.35
CA VAL A 88 -7.67 23.46 -15.51
C VAL A 88 -7.41 24.33 -16.74
N LEU A 89 -6.22 24.24 -17.33
CA LEU A 89 -5.72 25.16 -18.37
C LEU A 89 -6.24 24.79 -19.77
N HIS A 90 -7.56 24.62 -19.88
CA HIS A 90 -8.21 24.05 -21.07
C HIS A 90 -8.45 25.04 -22.22
N ASP A 91 -8.51 26.34 -21.94
CA ASP A 91 -8.70 27.41 -22.92
C ASP A 91 -8.01 28.72 -22.50
N ASP A 92 -8.04 29.72 -23.37
CA ASP A 92 -7.42 31.03 -23.12
C ASP A 92 -8.04 31.77 -21.93
N ARG A 93 -9.32 31.53 -21.64
CA ARG A 93 -10.00 32.14 -20.50
C ARG A 93 -9.49 31.56 -19.19
N ALA A 94 -9.35 30.24 -19.09
CA ALA A 94 -8.79 29.57 -17.92
C ALA A 94 -7.31 29.93 -17.73
N ARG A 95 -6.53 30.03 -18.83
CA ARG A 95 -5.15 30.53 -18.78
C ARG A 95 -5.09 31.98 -18.32
N GLY A 96 -5.97 32.84 -18.81
CA GLY A 96 -6.09 34.23 -18.35
C GLY A 96 -6.37 34.32 -16.86
N TYR A 97 -7.35 33.54 -16.38
CA TYR A 97 -7.66 33.45 -14.95
C TYR A 97 -6.48 32.91 -14.12
N ALA A 98 -5.75 31.92 -14.63
CA ALA A 98 -4.55 31.41 -13.97
C ALA A 98 -3.45 32.48 -13.89
N ARG A 99 -3.24 33.27 -14.96
CA ARG A 99 -2.27 34.39 -14.97
C ARG A 99 -2.62 35.46 -13.94
N ASP A 100 -3.90 35.78 -13.79
CA ASP A 100 -4.38 36.70 -12.74
C ASP A 100 -4.08 36.16 -11.32
N LEU A 101 -3.97 34.84 -11.18
CA LEU A 101 -3.59 34.14 -9.95
C LEU A 101 -2.07 33.86 -9.84
N GLY A 102 -1.26 34.44 -10.73
CA GLY A 102 0.21 34.32 -10.72
C GLY A 102 0.77 33.10 -11.45
N TRP A 103 -0.01 32.45 -12.33
CA TRP A 103 0.53 31.42 -13.21
C TRP A 103 1.38 32.04 -14.32
N GLU A 104 2.61 31.57 -14.47
CA GLU A 104 3.49 31.88 -15.58
C GLU A 104 3.50 30.69 -16.56
N GLU A 105 3.41 30.98 -17.85
CA GLU A 105 3.42 29.97 -18.89
C GLU A 105 4.84 29.37 -19.00
N LEU A 106 4.92 28.04 -19.04
CA LEU A 106 6.19 27.31 -19.14
C LEU A 106 6.92 27.72 -20.42
N SER A 107 8.23 27.89 -20.35
CA SER A 107 9.04 28.18 -21.54
C SER A 107 9.24 26.92 -22.37
N ASP A 108 9.47 27.06 -23.69
CA ASP A 108 9.67 25.91 -24.60
C ASP A 108 10.80 24.96 -24.14
N GLY A 109 11.81 25.48 -23.41
CA GLY A 109 12.90 24.68 -22.85
C GLY A 109 12.50 23.80 -21.66
N ASP A 110 11.48 24.22 -20.89
CA ASP A 110 10.96 23.45 -19.75
C ASP A 110 10.09 22.28 -20.24
N GLU A 111 9.38 22.44 -21.37
CA GLU A 111 8.58 21.39 -21.99
C GLU A 111 9.44 20.23 -22.52
N GLU A 112 10.55 20.50 -23.22
CA GLU A 112 11.45 19.46 -23.74
C GLU A 112 12.10 18.64 -22.62
N GLN A 113 12.58 19.33 -21.57
CA GLN A 113 13.14 18.66 -20.41
C GLN A 113 12.10 17.78 -19.72
N PHE A 114 10.85 18.24 -19.64
CA PHE A 114 9.75 17.52 -19.04
C PHE A 114 9.36 16.26 -19.81
N VAL A 115 9.20 16.33 -21.14
CA VAL A 115 8.87 15.17 -21.98
C VAL A 115 9.92 14.07 -21.83
N ARG A 116 11.20 14.46 -21.74
CA ARG A 116 12.31 13.54 -21.47
C ARG A 116 12.19 12.90 -20.09
N GLU A 117 12.00 13.68 -19.02
CA GLU A 117 11.89 13.17 -17.65
C GLU A 117 10.66 12.24 -17.48
N ALA A 118 9.54 12.55 -18.12
CA ALA A 118 8.35 11.71 -18.10
C ALA A 118 8.57 10.38 -18.85
N GLY A 119 9.26 10.42 -20.00
CA GLY A 119 9.71 9.23 -20.71
C GLY A 119 10.61 8.34 -19.84
N GLU A 120 11.62 8.93 -19.20
CA GLU A 120 12.52 8.23 -18.28
C GLU A 120 11.79 7.64 -17.05
N GLN A 121 10.74 8.30 -16.55
CA GLN A 121 9.94 7.77 -15.45
C GLN A 121 9.02 6.62 -15.88
N ALA A 122 8.44 6.70 -17.07
CA ALA A 122 7.66 5.60 -17.64
C ALA A 122 8.56 4.39 -17.91
N GLU A 123 9.78 4.62 -18.41
CA GLU A 123 10.80 3.59 -18.62
C GLU A 123 11.25 2.97 -17.30
N ARG A 124 11.59 3.77 -16.27
CA ARG A 124 11.89 3.25 -14.92
C ARG A 124 10.73 2.49 -14.29
N ALA A 125 9.50 2.91 -14.51
CA ALA A 125 8.32 2.21 -14.00
C ALA A 125 8.15 0.85 -14.70
N ALA A 126 8.36 0.80 -16.02
CA ALA A 126 8.37 -0.44 -16.78
C ALA A 126 9.53 -1.35 -16.35
N GLU A 127 10.74 -0.82 -16.19
CA GLU A 127 11.90 -1.56 -15.67
C GLU A 127 11.66 -2.10 -14.25
N ALA A 128 11.04 -1.31 -13.36
CA ALA A 128 10.70 -1.74 -12.02
C ALA A 128 9.63 -2.84 -12.03
N GLU A 129 8.64 -2.77 -12.92
CA GLU A 129 7.67 -3.85 -13.14
C GLU A 129 8.35 -5.11 -13.68
N THR A 130 9.29 -4.96 -14.61
CA THR A 130 10.05 -6.08 -15.19
C THR A 130 10.98 -6.72 -14.15
N ALA A 131 11.66 -5.91 -13.34
CA ALA A 131 12.52 -6.36 -12.25
C ALA A 131 11.71 -7.01 -11.13
N TYR A 132 10.52 -6.49 -10.81
CA TYR A 132 9.60 -7.11 -9.87
C TYR A 132 9.11 -8.47 -10.40
N ALA A 133 8.77 -8.57 -11.67
CA ALA A 133 8.36 -9.82 -12.31
C ALA A 133 9.50 -10.86 -12.31
N ALA A 134 10.73 -10.44 -12.64
CA ALA A 134 11.92 -11.30 -12.57
C ALA A 134 12.19 -11.79 -11.14
N ASN A 135 12.05 -10.91 -10.14
CA ASN A 135 12.21 -11.26 -8.72
C ASN A 135 11.07 -12.18 -8.21
N CYS A 136 9.92 -12.20 -8.90
CA CYS A 136 8.82 -13.13 -8.67
C CYS A 136 8.89 -14.41 -9.52
N GLY A 137 9.95 -14.61 -10.31
CA GLY A 137 10.14 -15.80 -11.15
C GLY A 137 9.24 -15.88 -12.39
N LEU A 138 8.64 -14.75 -12.80
CA LEU A 138 7.84 -14.65 -14.02
C LEU A 138 8.75 -14.31 -15.21
N THR A 139 8.54 -15.00 -16.33
CA THR A 139 9.28 -14.68 -17.57
C THR A 139 8.71 -13.41 -18.21
N PRO A 140 9.50 -12.61 -18.95
CA PRO A 140 9.01 -11.37 -19.57
C PRO A 140 7.73 -11.55 -20.42
N ASP A 141 7.55 -12.72 -21.04
CA ASP A 141 6.38 -13.07 -21.86
C ASP A 141 5.09 -13.30 -21.05
N GLU A 142 5.19 -13.60 -19.75
CA GLU A 142 4.04 -13.80 -18.87
C GLU A 142 3.50 -12.47 -18.28
N VAL A 143 4.26 -11.38 -18.42
CA VAL A 143 3.96 -10.07 -17.81
C VAL A 143 3.12 -9.19 -18.74
N ASN A 144 3.11 -9.43 -20.05
CA ASN A 144 2.34 -8.63 -21.00
C ASN A 144 1.90 -9.41 -22.25
N PRO A 145 0.72 -10.07 -22.24
CA PRO A 145 0.29 -10.80 -23.42
C PRO A 145 -0.23 -9.93 -24.58
N GLN A 146 -0.34 -8.59 -24.47
CA GLN A 146 -0.94 -7.79 -25.54
C GLN A 146 -0.46 -6.32 -25.60
N ILE A 147 0.77 -6.07 -26.07
CA ILE A 147 1.09 -4.82 -26.78
C ILE A 147 2.07 -5.13 -27.93
N GLU A 148 1.64 -5.93 -28.90
CA GLU A 148 2.14 -5.80 -30.27
C GLU A 148 0.94 -5.42 -31.13
N GLY A 149 0.86 -4.15 -31.51
CA GLY A 149 -0.25 -3.67 -32.33
C GLY A 149 -0.64 -2.21 -32.13
N ARG A 150 0.31 -1.31 -31.83
CA ARG A 150 0.06 0.11 -32.09
C ARG A 150 1.36 0.86 -32.25
N LEU A 151 1.78 1.02 -33.50
CA LEU A 151 2.20 2.28 -34.11
C LEU A 151 2.68 2.01 -35.54
N THR A 152 1.76 2.06 -36.50
CA THR A 152 2.05 2.71 -37.79
C THR A 152 0.87 3.57 -38.19
N ARG A 153 1.18 4.83 -38.44
CA ARG A 153 0.32 5.93 -38.85
C ARG A 153 -0.03 5.79 -40.34
N ASN A 154 -1.17 6.37 -40.74
CA ASN A 154 -1.66 6.71 -42.09
C ASN A 154 -2.55 5.67 -42.81
N GLY A 155 -3.58 6.21 -43.47
CA GLY A 155 -4.68 5.48 -44.11
C GLY A 155 -4.36 4.75 -45.42
N ALA A 156 -5.45 4.28 -46.02
CA ALA A 156 -5.62 3.56 -47.29
C ALA A 156 -5.71 2.03 -47.20
N GLY A 157 -6.74 1.49 -47.88
CA GLY A 157 -6.73 0.16 -48.47
C GLY A 157 -7.29 -0.98 -47.62
N TYR A 158 -8.58 -1.29 -47.82
CA TYR A 158 -9.01 -2.68 -47.74
C TYR A 158 -8.39 -3.41 -48.94
N SER A 159 -7.58 -4.44 -48.71
CA SER A 159 -7.27 -5.47 -49.70
C SER A 159 -7.13 -6.80 -49.00
N LYS A 160 -7.96 -7.74 -49.46
CA LYS A 160 -7.83 -9.19 -49.24
C LYS A 160 -6.52 -9.67 -49.87
N GLU A 161 -6.08 -10.84 -49.41
CA GLU A 161 -4.89 -11.61 -49.84
C GLU A 161 -3.69 -11.25 -48.95
N ASP A 162 -3.20 -12.13 -48.07
CA ASP A 162 -2.70 -13.47 -48.39
C ASP A 162 -3.15 -14.57 -47.43
N SER A 163 -3.67 -15.62 -48.05
CA SER A 163 -3.89 -16.96 -47.51
C SER A 163 -2.63 -17.81 -47.70
N ASN A 164 -1.73 -17.89 -46.71
CA ASN A 164 -0.84 -19.05 -46.50
C ASN A 164 0.12 -18.84 -45.32
N LEU A 165 -0.33 -19.15 -44.10
CA LEU A 165 0.58 -19.51 -43.00
C LEU A 165 -0.11 -20.64 -42.23
N GLU A 166 0.50 -21.82 -42.23
CA GLU A 166 0.02 -22.95 -41.43
C GLU A 166 -0.07 -22.53 -39.94
N PRO A 167 -1.16 -22.86 -39.23
CA PRO A 167 -1.26 -22.54 -37.82
C PRO A 167 -0.19 -23.30 -37.05
N LYS A 168 0.75 -22.58 -36.43
CA LYS A 168 1.73 -23.17 -35.51
C LYS A 168 0.98 -23.88 -34.38
N PRO A 169 1.38 -25.10 -33.98
CA PRO A 169 0.72 -25.81 -32.89
C PRO A 169 0.83 -24.99 -31.60
N ILE A 170 -0.32 -24.71 -31.00
CA ILE A 170 -0.42 -24.06 -29.69
C ILE A 170 0.32 -24.97 -28.68
N PRO A 171 1.28 -24.45 -27.90
CA PRO A 171 1.91 -25.23 -26.83
C PRO A 171 0.84 -25.67 -25.82
N PRO A 172 0.92 -26.89 -25.26
CA PRO A 172 -0.10 -27.39 -24.35
C PRO A 172 -0.21 -26.46 -23.14
N LEU A 173 -1.44 -26.01 -22.86
CA LEU A 173 -1.80 -25.27 -21.66
C LEU A 173 -1.20 -25.96 -20.42
N PRO A 174 -0.68 -25.20 -19.43
CA PRO A 174 -0.25 -25.79 -18.16
C PRO A 174 -1.41 -26.56 -17.52
N PRO A 175 -1.13 -27.68 -16.84
CA PRO A 175 -2.14 -28.62 -16.40
C PRO A 175 -3.20 -27.93 -15.51
N LYS A 176 -4.47 -28.08 -15.90
CA LYS A 176 -5.67 -27.58 -15.18
C LYS A 176 -5.93 -28.33 -13.86
N GLY A 177 -4.90 -28.58 -13.05
CA GLY A 177 -4.98 -29.41 -11.83
C GLY A 177 -5.01 -28.64 -10.50
N GLY A 178 -4.49 -27.42 -10.43
CA GLY A 178 -4.24 -26.74 -9.13
C GLY A 178 -5.29 -25.73 -8.66
N MET A 179 -6.25 -25.33 -9.51
CA MET A 179 -7.23 -24.30 -9.14
C MET A 179 -8.17 -24.75 -8.01
N GLY A 180 -8.47 -26.05 -7.94
CA GLY A 180 -9.34 -26.62 -6.91
C GLY A 180 -8.74 -26.50 -5.51
N GLU A 181 -7.50 -26.95 -5.32
CA GLU A 181 -6.82 -26.88 -4.02
C GLU A 181 -6.58 -25.45 -3.54
N ARG A 182 -6.21 -24.54 -4.45
CA ARG A 182 -6.05 -23.11 -4.11
C ARG A 182 -7.36 -22.47 -3.67
N ALA A 183 -8.47 -22.82 -4.32
CA ALA A 183 -9.80 -22.40 -3.90
C ALA A 183 -10.19 -23.00 -2.55
N SER A 184 -9.87 -24.28 -2.30
CA SER A 184 -10.11 -24.94 -1.01
C SER A 184 -9.34 -24.29 0.14
N ARG A 185 -8.07 -23.89 -0.06
CA ARG A 185 -7.30 -23.14 0.94
C ARG A 185 -7.91 -21.78 1.25
N PHE A 186 -8.52 -21.12 0.27
CA PHE A 186 -9.25 -19.87 0.52
C PHE A 186 -10.52 -20.12 1.36
N ASP A 187 -11.23 -21.23 1.15
CA ASP A 187 -12.37 -21.59 1.99
C ASP A 187 -11.95 -21.86 3.45
N GLU A 188 -10.76 -22.42 3.67
CA GLU A 188 -10.16 -22.53 5.01
C GLU A 188 -9.83 -21.17 5.60
N PHE A 189 -9.18 -20.29 4.83
CA PHE A 189 -8.92 -18.90 5.24
C PHE A 189 -10.21 -18.18 5.64
N LYS A 190 -11.29 -18.39 4.88
CA LYS A 190 -12.61 -17.80 5.12
C LYS A 190 -13.27 -18.27 6.41
N LYS A 191 -12.98 -19.50 6.86
CA LYS A 191 -13.49 -20.01 8.15
C LYS A 191 -12.78 -19.36 9.33
N VAL A 192 -11.49 -19.04 9.21
CA VAL A 192 -10.69 -18.47 10.30
C VAL A 192 -10.73 -16.94 10.36
N TRP A 193 -11.00 -16.27 9.24
CA TRP A 193 -11.06 -14.82 9.18
C TRP A 193 -12.48 -14.28 9.45
N PRO A 194 -12.69 -13.39 10.45
CA PRO A 194 -14.02 -12.88 10.77
C PRO A 194 -14.46 -11.77 9.80
N PHE A 195 -14.86 -12.13 8.58
CA PHE A 195 -15.42 -11.17 7.62
C PHE A 195 -16.68 -10.47 8.16
N ASP A 196 -16.87 -9.21 7.79
CA ASP A 196 -18.01 -8.38 8.19
C ASP A 196 -18.51 -7.54 7.01
N LEU A 197 -19.45 -6.62 7.23
CA LEU A 197 -20.03 -5.78 6.17
C LEU A 197 -19.03 -4.82 5.50
N VAL A 198 -17.91 -4.52 6.16
CA VAL A 198 -16.87 -3.61 5.67
C VAL A 198 -15.69 -4.40 5.07
N ASP A 199 -15.42 -5.59 5.58
CA ASP A 199 -14.40 -6.51 5.08
C ASP A 199 -15.01 -7.47 4.03
N LEU A 200 -14.92 -7.09 2.75
CA LEU A 200 -15.49 -7.86 1.65
C LEU A 200 -14.64 -9.10 1.30
N VAL A 201 -15.33 -10.23 1.09
CA VAL A 201 -14.70 -11.52 0.79
C VAL A 201 -14.03 -11.55 -0.58
N GLU A 202 -14.66 -10.97 -1.61
CA GLU A 202 -14.22 -11.12 -3.00
C GLU A 202 -12.89 -10.41 -3.32
N PRO A 203 -12.61 -9.19 -2.81
CA PRO A 203 -11.29 -8.59 -2.90
C PRO A 203 -10.20 -9.45 -2.23
N ALA A 204 -10.49 -10.05 -1.06
CA ALA A 204 -9.57 -10.93 -0.37
C ALA A 204 -9.33 -12.23 -1.16
N ARG A 205 -10.37 -12.82 -1.75
CA ARG A 205 -10.29 -14.01 -2.61
C ARG A 205 -9.38 -13.81 -3.80
N ARG A 206 -9.56 -12.70 -4.52
CA ARG A 206 -8.76 -12.37 -5.70
C ARG A 206 -7.28 -12.22 -5.35
N LEU A 207 -6.97 -11.61 -4.20
CA LEU A 207 -5.60 -11.47 -3.73
C LEU A 207 -5.01 -12.80 -3.25
N PHE A 208 -5.77 -13.59 -2.49
CA PHE A 208 -5.33 -14.89 -1.98
C PHE A 208 -4.96 -15.86 -3.10
N LEU A 209 -5.78 -15.94 -4.16
CA LEU A 209 -5.51 -16.83 -5.30
C LEU A 209 -4.28 -16.42 -6.13
N ARG A 210 -3.79 -15.18 -5.98
CA ARG A 210 -2.55 -14.69 -6.60
C ARG A 210 -1.30 -14.98 -5.77
N LEU A 211 -1.45 -15.37 -4.50
CA LEU A 211 -0.33 -15.78 -3.66
C LEU A 211 0.21 -17.15 -4.11
N CYS A 212 1.51 -17.39 -3.91
CA CYS A 212 2.10 -18.71 -4.10
C CYS A 212 1.52 -19.72 -3.08
N ASP A 213 1.66 -21.01 -3.35
CA ASP A 213 1.08 -22.07 -2.50
C ASP A 213 1.62 -22.02 -1.06
N GLU A 214 2.90 -21.66 -0.90
CA GLU A 214 3.53 -21.47 0.42
C GLU A 214 2.94 -20.28 1.18
N ASP A 215 2.78 -19.12 0.52
CA ASP A 215 2.20 -17.93 1.14
C ASP A 215 0.71 -18.13 1.47
N GLN A 216 -0.03 -18.89 0.65
CA GLN A 216 -1.42 -19.28 0.97
C GLN A 216 -1.49 -20.11 2.25
N ALA A 217 -0.61 -21.11 2.40
CA ALA A 217 -0.54 -21.95 3.59
C ALA A 217 -0.17 -21.12 4.84
N LEU A 218 0.80 -20.22 4.73
CA LEU A 218 1.20 -19.32 5.81
C LEU A 218 0.09 -18.34 6.20
N ALA A 219 -0.64 -17.80 5.22
CA ALA A 219 -1.77 -16.90 5.46
C ALA A 219 -2.89 -17.59 6.23
N VAL A 220 -3.25 -18.82 5.85
CA VAL A 220 -4.24 -19.64 6.57
C VAL A 220 -3.75 -19.94 8.00
N LYS A 221 -2.49 -20.35 8.15
CA LYS A 221 -1.90 -20.70 9.45
C LYS A 221 -1.92 -19.53 10.45
N TRP A 222 -1.54 -18.33 10.01
CA TRP A 222 -1.30 -17.20 10.91
C TRP A 222 -2.47 -16.20 11.03
N ALA A 223 -3.50 -16.34 10.19
CA ALA A 223 -4.71 -15.53 10.29
C ALA A 223 -5.35 -15.54 11.70
N PRO A 224 -5.54 -16.70 12.38
CA PRO A 224 -6.07 -16.73 13.75
C PRO A 224 -5.23 -15.92 14.74
N SER A 225 -3.91 -16.12 14.72
CA SER A 225 -2.98 -15.44 15.64
C SER A 225 -3.00 -13.92 15.48
N TYR A 226 -3.15 -13.43 14.24
CA TYR A 226 -3.32 -12.00 13.99
C TYR A 226 -4.63 -11.47 14.56
N VAL A 227 -5.74 -12.18 14.33
CA VAL A 227 -7.06 -11.80 14.84
C VAL A 227 -7.05 -11.75 16.39
N GLU A 228 -6.41 -12.71 17.04
CA GLU A 228 -6.23 -12.73 18.50
C GLU A 228 -5.35 -11.57 18.98
N ALA A 229 -4.24 -11.29 18.31
CA ALA A 229 -3.36 -10.17 18.65
C ALA A 229 -4.09 -8.82 18.55
N CYS A 230 -4.95 -8.62 17.54
CA CYS A 230 -5.79 -7.43 17.44
C CYS A 230 -6.78 -7.30 18.60
N LYS A 231 -7.42 -8.42 19.00
CA LYS A 231 -8.32 -8.46 20.16
C LYS A 231 -7.58 -8.13 21.46
N ALA A 232 -6.42 -8.74 21.69
CA ALA A 232 -5.62 -8.57 22.90
C ALA A 232 -5.09 -7.13 23.08
N GLN A 233 -4.75 -6.47 21.97
CA GLN A 233 -4.21 -5.10 21.99
C GLN A 233 -5.29 -4.01 21.81
N THR A 234 -6.59 -4.39 21.81
CA THR A 234 -7.72 -3.47 21.52
C THR A 234 -7.51 -2.61 20.27
N ARG A 235 -6.81 -3.16 19.25
CA ARG A 235 -6.54 -2.47 17.99
C ARG A 235 -7.58 -2.85 16.94
N LYS A 236 -7.94 -1.88 16.09
CA LYS A 236 -8.79 -2.15 14.93
C LYS A 236 -8.05 -3.10 13.98
N ARG A 237 -8.69 -4.23 13.67
CA ARG A 237 -8.19 -5.23 12.71
C ARG A 237 -8.19 -4.62 11.30
N MET A 238 -7.15 -4.91 10.51
CA MET A 238 -7.15 -4.59 9.08
C MET A 238 -8.20 -5.43 8.33
N THR A 239 -8.59 -4.99 7.13
CA THR A 239 -9.37 -5.84 6.21
C THR A 239 -8.52 -7.01 5.72
N ALA A 240 -9.14 -8.14 5.43
CA ALA A 240 -8.46 -9.32 4.89
C ALA A 240 -7.62 -8.97 3.66
N ALA A 241 -8.17 -8.17 2.74
CA ALA A 241 -7.47 -7.76 1.52
C ALA A 241 -6.19 -6.95 1.83
N ASN A 242 -6.23 -6.02 2.79
CA ASN A 242 -5.05 -5.23 3.15
C ASN A 242 -4.02 -6.06 3.93
N TRP A 243 -4.47 -6.97 4.80
CA TRP A 243 -3.59 -7.89 5.52
C TRP A 243 -2.88 -8.87 4.57
N LEU A 244 -3.61 -9.38 3.57
CA LEU A 244 -3.05 -10.25 2.54
C LEU A 244 -2.05 -9.51 1.64
N ARG A 245 -2.39 -8.28 1.22
CA ARG A 245 -1.50 -7.44 0.39
C ARG A 245 -0.17 -7.14 1.10
N GLY A 246 -0.21 -6.86 2.40
CA GLY A 246 0.97 -6.56 3.20
C GLY A 246 1.73 -7.79 3.72
N LYS A 247 1.36 -9.01 3.30
CA LYS A 247 1.92 -10.27 3.80
C LYS A 247 1.98 -10.33 5.34
N GLY A 248 0.87 -9.97 6.00
CA GLY A 248 0.82 -9.79 7.45
C GLY A 248 1.20 -11.02 8.29
N TRP A 249 1.21 -12.22 7.70
CA TRP A 249 1.71 -13.45 8.34
C TRP A 249 3.22 -13.47 8.55
N GLN A 250 4.01 -12.72 7.79
CA GLN A 250 5.48 -12.74 7.90
C GLN A 250 5.97 -12.32 9.28
N ALA A 251 5.30 -11.35 9.93
CA ALA A 251 5.64 -10.91 11.28
C ALA A 251 5.39 -11.98 12.36
N PHE A 252 4.49 -12.93 12.09
CA PHE A 252 4.22 -14.08 12.96
C PHE A 252 5.12 -15.26 12.61
N ASN A 253 5.43 -15.44 11.32
CA ASN A 253 6.34 -16.49 10.86
C ASN A 253 7.81 -16.23 11.29
N ALA A 254 8.24 -14.96 11.31
CA ALA A 254 9.57 -14.55 11.77
C ALA A 254 9.75 -14.62 13.29
N LYS A 255 8.65 -14.79 14.04
CA LYS A 255 8.68 -15.17 15.45
C LYS A 255 8.40 -16.67 15.49
N PRO A 256 9.40 -17.55 15.40
CA PRO A 256 9.15 -18.97 15.68
C PRO A 256 8.42 -19.03 17.02
N ASP A 257 7.46 -19.95 17.16
CA ASP A 257 6.65 -20.18 18.36
C ASP A 257 7.52 -20.18 19.63
N THR A 258 7.84 -19.00 20.15
CA THR A 258 8.18 -18.84 21.56
C THR A 258 6.83 -18.95 22.21
N ALA A 259 6.43 -20.19 22.48
CA ALA A 259 5.35 -20.51 23.39
C ALA A 259 5.36 -19.44 24.49
N ALA A 260 4.27 -18.69 24.59
CA ALA A 260 4.15 -17.59 25.54
C ALA A 260 4.72 -18.05 26.88
N VAL A 261 5.91 -17.57 27.24
CA VAL A 261 6.56 -18.00 28.48
C VAL A 261 5.67 -17.48 29.57
N ALA A 262 4.91 -18.36 30.21
CA ALA A 262 3.97 -18.01 31.25
C ALA A 262 4.74 -17.28 32.36
N THR A 263 4.61 -15.96 32.41
CA THR A 263 5.30 -15.17 33.44
C THR A 263 4.56 -15.32 34.76
N VAL A 264 5.28 -15.67 35.82
CA VAL A 264 4.75 -15.81 37.17
C VAL A 264 5.01 -14.51 37.95
N PHE A 265 3.98 -13.98 38.62
CA PHE A 265 4.15 -12.84 39.51
C PHE A 265 4.78 -13.29 40.85
N ILE A 266 5.93 -12.72 41.18
CA ILE A 266 6.66 -12.97 42.42
C ILE A 266 6.51 -11.75 43.33
N ARG A 267 5.93 -11.98 44.52
CA ARG A 267 5.69 -10.95 45.53
C ARG A 267 7.00 -10.51 46.20
N GLU A 268 7.15 -9.21 46.39
CA GLU A 268 8.27 -8.61 47.13
C GLU A 268 8.35 -9.20 48.55
N GLY A 269 9.55 -9.69 48.93
CA GLY A 269 9.81 -10.30 50.23
C GLY A 269 9.50 -11.80 50.34
N SER A 270 9.01 -12.47 49.29
CA SER A 270 8.85 -13.93 49.31
C SER A 270 10.19 -14.68 49.22
N PRO A 271 10.25 -15.98 49.60
CA PRO A 271 11.46 -16.80 49.40
C PRO A 271 11.93 -16.83 47.92
N GLN A 272 10.98 -16.86 47.00
CA GLN A 272 11.22 -16.80 45.55
C GLN A 272 11.86 -15.47 45.14
N TRP A 273 11.41 -14.35 45.72
CA TRP A 273 11.96 -13.02 45.46
C TRP A 273 13.44 -12.93 45.85
N LEU A 274 13.77 -13.44 47.05
CA LEU A 274 15.14 -13.46 47.56
C LEU A 274 16.06 -14.37 46.72
N ALA A 275 15.53 -15.50 46.24
CA ALA A 275 16.28 -16.41 45.38
C ALA A 275 16.64 -15.73 44.05
N TRP A 276 15.68 -15.05 43.41
CA TRP A 276 15.94 -14.29 42.20
C TRP A 276 16.85 -13.07 42.45
N GLU A 277 16.75 -12.38 43.59
CA GLU A 277 17.68 -11.30 43.94
C GLU A 277 19.14 -11.79 44.04
N ARG A 278 19.36 -12.93 44.67
CA ARG A 278 20.69 -13.56 44.74
C ARG A 278 21.18 -13.92 43.35
N TRP A 279 20.32 -14.54 42.55
CA TRP A 279 20.64 -14.95 41.18
C TRP A 279 21.07 -13.76 40.31
N HIS A 280 20.31 -12.65 40.30
CA HIS A 280 20.67 -11.45 39.55
C HIS A 280 21.96 -10.79 40.04
N ARG A 281 22.15 -10.72 41.37
CA ARG A 281 23.36 -10.16 41.99
C ARG A 281 24.61 -10.95 41.61
N GLU A 282 24.50 -12.27 41.55
CA GLU A 282 25.59 -13.17 41.17
C GLU A 282 25.84 -13.20 39.66
N ALA A 283 24.80 -13.03 38.84
CA ALA A 283 24.89 -12.98 37.37
C ALA A 283 25.59 -11.71 36.82
N LYS A 284 26.04 -10.78 37.68
CA LYS A 284 26.64 -9.47 37.32
C LYS A 284 25.80 -8.65 36.33
N ASP A 285 24.49 -8.86 36.29
CA ASP A 285 23.60 -8.04 35.47
C ASP A 285 23.40 -6.70 36.18
N VAL A 286 24.26 -5.72 35.87
CA VAL A 286 24.24 -4.35 36.41
C VAL A 286 22.96 -3.61 35.98
N ARG A 287 22.21 -4.17 35.03
CA ARG A 287 20.87 -3.74 34.69
C ARG A 287 19.87 -4.54 35.50
N MET A 288 19.77 -4.23 36.81
CA MET A 288 18.45 -4.38 37.44
C MET A 288 17.43 -3.72 36.50
N PRO A 289 16.24 -4.29 36.26
CA PRO A 289 15.17 -3.58 35.57
C PRO A 289 14.71 -2.40 36.45
N GLY A 290 15.54 -1.37 36.53
CA GLY A 290 15.28 -0.10 37.16
C GLY A 290 14.31 0.64 36.26
N GLY A 291 13.03 0.30 36.38
CA GLY A 291 12.03 0.91 35.52
C GLY A 291 10.73 0.12 35.43
N LYS A 292 10.15 -0.21 36.59
CA LYS A 292 8.72 -0.29 36.91
C LYS A 292 8.50 -1.42 37.93
N LEU A 293 8.64 -1.09 39.21
CA LEU A 293 7.81 -1.75 40.23
C LEU A 293 6.37 -1.51 39.79
N PHE A 294 5.69 -2.54 39.30
CA PHE A 294 4.28 -2.42 38.96
C PHE A 294 3.50 -2.40 40.27
N ALA A 295 3.13 -1.20 40.73
CA ALA A 295 2.09 -1.07 41.73
C ALA A 295 0.78 -1.51 41.08
N VAL A 296 0.29 -2.71 41.41
CA VAL A 296 -1.06 -3.14 41.02
C VAL A 296 -1.74 -3.79 42.22
N ASP A 297 -2.84 -3.14 42.61
CA ASP A 297 -3.91 -3.57 43.51
C ASP A 297 -3.62 -3.69 45.02
N MET A 298 -4.49 -3.08 45.83
CA MET A 298 -4.44 -3.02 47.31
C MET A 298 -4.54 -4.41 47.98
N LYS A 299 -4.80 -5.48 47.23
CA LYS A 299 -4.96 -6.85 47.76
C LYS A 299 -3.73 -7.75 47.62
N ILE A 300 -2.80 -7.46 46.71
CA ILE A 300 -1.73 -8.43 46.32
C ILE A 300 -0.32 -7.96 46.72
N GLY A 301 -0.12 -6.65 46.93
CA GLY A 301 1.17 -6.08 47.35
C GLY A 301 2.16 -5.90 46.19
N ARG A 302 3.35 -5.35 46.48
CA ARG A 302 4.40 -5.09 45.47
C ARG A 302 5.07 -6.39 45.01
N GLY A 303 5.54 -6.45 43.77
CA GLY A 303 6.21 -7.63 43.19
C GLY A 303 6.67 -7.42 41.74
N ARG A 304 7.18 -8.48 41.09
CA ARG A 304 7.65 -8.48 39.69
C ARG A 304 7.28 -9.76 38.95
N TYR A 305 7.24 -9.71 37.62
CA TYR A 305 6.99 -10.88 36.78
C TYR A 305 8.30 -11.55 36.36
N GLU A 306 8.41 -12.86 36.56
CA GLU A 306 9.56 -13.68 36.15
C GLU A 306 9.14 -14.84 35.24
N LYS A 307 10.10 -15.43 34.52
CA LYS A 307 9.84 -16.56 33.60
C LYS A 307 9.45 -17.87 34.31
N SER A 308 9.70 -17.97 35.61
CA SER A 308 9.41 -19.12 36.46
C SER A 308 9.35 -18.71 37.93
N GLU A 309 8.70 -19.51 38.76
CA GLU A 309 8.61 -19.26 40.21
C GLU A 309 9.99 -19.24 40.89
N TRP A 310 10.94 -20.03 40.40
CA TRP A 310 12.32 -20.09 40.90
C TRP A 310 13.33 -19.81 39.78
N PRO A 311 14.46 -19.15 40.10
CA PRO A 311 15.50 -18.88 39.11
C PRO A 311 16.13 -20.19 38.59
N PRO A 312 16.59 -20.22 37.33
CA PRO A 312 17.24 -21.40 36.77
C PRO A 312 18.55 -21.71 37.52
N PRO A 313 18.94 -22.99 37.63
CA PRO A 313 20.24 -23.36 38.18
C PRO A 313 21.35 -22.72 37.33
N LYS A 314 22.44 -22.30 37.98
CA LYS A 314 23.56 -21.69 37.27
C LYS A 314 24.06 -22.64 36.17
N PRO A 315 24.35 -22.14 34.96
CA PRO A 315 25.16 -22.90 34.04
C PRO A 315 26.48 -23.20 34.75
N LYS A 316 26.86 -24.48 34.81
CA LYS A 316 28.17 -24.88 35.34
C LYS A 316 29.22 -24.22 34.43
N ASP A 317 30.28 -23.66 35.02
CA ASP A 317 31.41 -23.13 34.27
C ASP A 317 31.95 -24.24 33.34
N GLY A 318 31.59 -24.22 32.05
CA GLY A 318 31.99 -25.28 31.12
C GLY A 318 31.19 -25.40 29.82
N ASP A 319 29.89 -25.07 29.80
CA ASP A 319 29.07 -25.26 28.58
C ASP A 319 28.78 -23.93 27.88
N ALA A 320 29.81 -23.38 27.24
CA ALA A 320 29.66 -22.49 26.10
C ALA A 320 30.22 -23.24 24.88
N ALA A 321 29.31 -23.87 24.13
CA ALA A 321 29.54 -24.38 22.78
C ALA A 321 28.57 -23.68 21.83
#